data_AF-A0A2G9UIH5-F1
#
_entry.id   AF-A0A2G9UIH5-F1
#
_cell.length_a   1.000
_cell.length_b   1.000
_cell.length_c   1.000
_cell.angle_alpha   90.00
_cell.angle_beta   90.00
_cell.angle_gamma   90.00
#
_symmetry.space_group_name_H-M   'P 1'
#
loop_
_entity.id
_entity.type
_entity.pdbx_description
1 polymer ?
#
loop_
_entity_poly.entity_id
_entity_poly.type
_entity_poly.pdbx_seq_one_letter_code
_entity_poly.pdbx_strand_id
1 'polypeptide(L)'
;MGNDAALACLSDFNPLMFAYFQQLFAQVTNPPIDPFREQIVMSLRCPVGPESNLLEPNEEMNSRLILEQPVLSLVDMKVIKRTMYKGWRSKTIDITFPVRYGVKGLVPGLDRVCCEACTAALEGYQILVLSDRAASKDNVPISSLLAVGAVHQCLIRHRLRMKVSN
;
A
#
# COMPACT_ATOMS: atom_id res chain seq x y z
N MET A 1 3.00 28.91 16.67
CA MET A 1 4.10 29.23 15.73
C MET A 1 3.99 28.28 14.55
N GLY A 2 4.39 28.73 13.37
CA GLY A 2 4.38 27.90 12.15
C GLY A 2 5.47 26.82 12.18
N ASN A 3 5.57 26.06 11.09
CA ASN A 3 6.71 25.19 10.87
C ASN A 3 7.83 26.00 10.19
N ASP A 4 8.88 26.32 10.96
CA ASP A 4 10.02 27.11 10.47
C ASP A 4 11.16 26.23 9.91
N ALA A 5 10.95 24.91 9.81
CA ALA A 5 11.90 24.02 9.18
C ALA A 5 11.95 24.25 7.65
N ALA A 6 13.13 24.05 7.05
CA ALA A 6 13.28 24.07 5.61
C ALA A 6 12.36 23.03 4.93
N LEU A 7 11.88 23.35 3.73
CA LEU A 7 11.17 22.38 2.90
C LEU A 7 12.04 21.14 2.68
N ALA A 8 11.41 19.97 2.55
CA ALA A 8 12.14 18.70 2.43
C ALA A 8 13.17 18.70 1.29
N CYS A 9 12.86 19.34 0.15
CA CYS A 9 13.77 19.48 -0.99
C CYS A 9 14.93 20.47 -0.79
N LEU A 10 14.87 21.32 0.24
CA LEU A 10 15.89 22.31 0.61
C LEU A 10 16.61 21.95 1.91
N SER A 11 16.27 20.81 2.52
CA SER A 11 16.86 20.39 3.79
C SER A 11 18.27 19.85 3.57
N ASP A 12 19.21 20.28 4.41
CA ASP A 12 20.56 19.69 4.47
C ASP A 12 20.58 18.32 5.19
N PHE A 13 19.43 17.88 5.72
CA PHE A 13 19.27 16.58 6.35
C PHE A 13 18.68 15.56 5.36
N ASN A 14 18.44 14.32 5.82
CA ASN A 14 17.81 13.26 5.04
C ASN A 14 16.33 13.10 5.43
N PRO A 15 15.41 14.00 4.99
CA PRO A 15 13.99 13.85 5.30
C PRO A 15 13.43 12.58 4.65
N LEU A 16 12.50 11.94 5.35
CA LEU A 16 11.79 10.78 4.80
C LEU A 16 10.94 11.19 3.59
N MET A 17 10.70 10.26 2.67
CA MET A 17 9.88 10.49 1.47
C MET A 17 8.50 11.07 1.78
N PHE A 18 7.91 10.73 2.93
CA PHE A 18 6.62 11.27 3.37
C PHE A 18 6.62 12.80 3.51
N ALA A 19 7.75 13.43 3.85
CA ALA A 19 7.85 14.89 4.02
C ALA A 19 7.71 15.67 2.71
N TYR A 20 7.88 14.99 1.57
CA TYR A 20 7.69 15.58 0.24
C TYR A 20 6.21 15.63 -0.17
N PHE A 21 5.32 14.91 0.55
CA PHE A 21 3.89 14.87 0.26
C PHE A 21 3.15 15.77 1.26
N GLN A 22 2.49 16.80 0.74
CA GLN A 22 1.67 17.70 1.54
C GLN A 22 0.20 17.31 1.44
N GLN A 23 -0.50 17.34 2.56
CA GLN A 23 -1.93 17.02 2.61
C GLN A 23 -2.71 18.13 1.90
N LEU A 24 -3.49 17.74 0.89
CA LEU A 24 -4.46 18.64 0.29
C LEU A 24 -5.63 18.82 1.23
N PHE A 25 -6.22 20.01 1.24
CA PHE A 25 -7.39 20.33 2.02
C PHE A 25 -8.35 21.18 1.20
N ALA A 26 -9.64 21.09 1.52
CA ALA A 26 -10.66 21.81 0.81
C ALA A 26 -10.75 23.27 1.28
N GLN A 27 -10.91 24.19 0.34
CA GLN A 27 -11.18 25.60 0.60
C GLN A 27 -12.23 26.09 -0.38
N VAL A 28 -13.26 26.79 0.11
CA VAL A 28 -14.34 27.45 -0.66
C VAL A 28 -15.25 26.48 -1.43
N THR A 29 -14.70 25.65 -2.33
CA THR A 29 -15.45 24.78 -3.24
C THR A 29 -16.26 23.71 -2.53
N ASN A 30 -15.77 23.22 -1.40
CA ASN A 30 -16.44 22.22 -0.58
C ASN A 30 -15.99 22.40 0.89
N PRO A 31 -16.92 22.30 1.87
CA PRO A 31 -16.57 22.45 3.27
C PRO A 31 -15.84 21.20 3.81
N PRO A 32 -14.91 21.34 4.77
CA PRO A 32 -14.40 20.20 5.53
C PRO A 32 -15.48 19.63 6.46
N ILE A 33 -15.40 18.32 6.73
CA ILE A 33 -16.28 17.62 7.68
C ILE A 33 -15.64 17.68 9.08
N ASP A 34 -16.44 17.90 10.13
CA ASP A 34 -15.95 17.86 11.51
C ASP A 34 -15.78 16.40 11.98
N PRO A 35 -14.54 15.92 12.19
CA PRO A 35 -14.29 14.51 12.49
C PRO A 35 -14.78 14.07 13.88
N PHE A 36 -15.12 15.00 14.77
CA PHE A 36 -15.62 14.70 16.11
C PHE A 36 -17.14 14.83 16.18
N ARG A 37 -17.70 15.93 15.66
CA ARG A 37 -19.15 16.18 15.73
C ARG A 37 -19.93 15.36 14.71
N GLU A 38 -19.32 15.06 13.56
CA GLU A 38 -19.96 14.35 12.45
C GLU A 38 -19.35 12.95 12.24
N GLN A 39 -18.76 12.37 13.28
CA GLN A 39 -18.11 11.05 13.18
C GLN A 39 -19.05 9.95 12.64
N ILE A 40 -20.36 10.04 12.92
CA ILE A 40 -21.35 9.04 12.49
C ILE A 40 -21.49 8.92 10.96
N VAL A 41 -21.12 9.96 10.20
CA VAL A 41 -21.14 9.93 8.73
C VAL A 41 -19.80 9.54 8.11
N MET A 42 -18.77 9.33 8.94
CA MET A 42 -17.43 8.91 8.51
C MET A 42 -17.19 7.42 8.76
N SER A 43 -16.37 6.79 7.93
CA SER A 43 -15.97 5.39 8.14
C SER A 43 -14.53 5.15 7.69
N LEU A 44 -13.82 4.32 8.47
CA LEU A 44 -12.51 3.79 8.12
C LEU A 44 -12.59 2.35 7.58
N ARG A 45 -13.80 1.84 7.32
CA ARG A 45 -13.98 0.47 6.84
C ARG A 45 -13.27 0.26 5.51
N CYS A 46 -12.44 -0.78 5.47
CA CYS A 46 -11.57 -1.11 4.35
C CYS A 46 -11.91 -2.50 3.83
N PRO A 47 -12.63 -2.64 2.71
CA PRO A 47 -12.82 -3.92 2.06
C PRO A 47 -11.51 -4.38 1.40
N VAL A 48 -11.04 -5.57 1.76
CA VAL A 48 -9.79 -6.18 1.28
C VAL A 48 -10.12 -7.44 0.48
N GLY A 49 -9.54 -7.55 -0.70
CA GLY A 49 -9.68 -8.70 -1.59
C GLY A 49 -9.99 -8.31 -3.03
N PRO A 50 -10.24 -9.28 -3.92
CA PRO A 50 -10.59 -9.03 -5.29
C PRO A 50 -11.94 -8.31 -5.40
N GLU A 51 -12.06 -7.47 -6.42
CA GLU A 51 -13.27 -6.74 -6.77
C GLU A 51 -13.95 -7.44 -7.95
N SER A 52 -15.23 -7.78 -7.79
CA SER A 52 -16.05 -8.44 -8.81
C SER A 52 -16.62 -7.42 -9.80
N ASN A 53 -17.29 -7.91 -10.85
CA ASN A 53 -17.91 -7.08 -11.87
C ASN A 53 -19.05 -6.24 -11.27
N LEU A 54 -18.90 -4.91 -11.24
CA LEU A 54 -19.91 -4.00 -10.71
C LEU A 54 -21.24 -4.03 -11.47
N LEU A 55 -21.22 -4.39 -12.76
CA LEU A 55 -22.40 -4.35 -13.64
C LEU A 55 -23.31 -5.59 -13.47
N GLU A 56 -22.82 -6.63 -12.81
CA GLU A 56 -23.50 -7.92 -12.67
C GLU A 56 -23.61 -8.30 -11.19
N PRO A 57 -24.76 -8.01 -10.54
CA PRO A 57 -24.97 -8.37 -9.14
C PRO A 57 -24.87 -9.89 -8.95
N ASN A 58 -23.89 -10.32 -8.15
CA ASN A 58 -23.66 -11.73 -7.86
C ASN A 58 -23.19 -11.93 -6.41
N GLU A 59 -23.19 -13.18 -5.92
CA GLU A 59 -22.77 -13.51 -4.55
C GLU A 59 -21.27 -13.24 -4.31
N GLU A 60 -20.46 -13.21 -5.36
CA GLU A 60 -19.03 -12.95 -5.28
C GLU A 60 -18.73 -11.51 -4.82
N MET A 61 -19.65 -10.56 -5.01
CA MET A 61 -19.55 -9.20 -4.48
C MET A 61 -19.38 -9.17 -2.95
N ASN A 62 -19.94 -10.14 -2.23
CA ASN A 62 -19.87 -10.25 -0.77
C ASN A 62 -18.67 -11.07 -0.29
N SER A 63 -17.69 -11.36 -1.16
CA SER A 63 -16.54 -12.19 -0.82
C SER A 63 -15.36 -11.46 -0.19
N ARG A 64 -15.43 -10.13 -0.01
CA ARG A 64 -14.33 -9.33 0.54
C ARG A 64 -14.23 -9.41 2.06
N LEU A 65 -13.00 -9.38 2.58
CA LEU A 65 -12.73 -9.21 4.01
C LEU A 65 -12.98 -7.75 4.38
N ILE A 66 -13.90 -7.48 5.30
CA ILE A 66 -14.18 -6.11 5.75
C ILE A 66 -13.35 -5.84 7.01
N LEU A 67 -12.33 -5.00 6.88
CA LEU A 67 -11.60 -4.48 8.03
C LEU A 67 -12.32 -3.24 8.57
N GLU A 68 -12.40 -3.09 9.88
CA GLU A 68 -13.00 -1.90 10.50
C GLU A 68 -12.13 -0.64 10.34
N GLN A 69 -10.82 -0.83 10.19
CA GLN A 69 -9.85 0.23 9.93
C GLN A 69 -8.63 -0.30 9.14
N PRO A 70 -7.86 0.57 8.46
CA PRO A 70 -6.68 0.15 7.70
C PRO A 70 -5.47 -0.20 8.57
N VAL A 71 -5.48 0.13 9.87
CA VAL A 71 -4.37 -0.13 10.79
C VAL A 71 -4.56 -1.48 11.46
N LEU A 72 -3.57 -2.36 11.28
CA LEU A 72 -3.62 -3.74 11.76
C LEU A 72 -2.58 -4.00 12.85
N SER A 73 -2.96 -4.78 13.85
CA SER A 73 -1.99 -5.27 14.84
C SER A 73 -1.05 -6.31 14.21
N LEU A 74 0.05 -6.60 14.88
CA LEU A 74 0.96 -7.68 14.46
C LEU A 74 0.27 -9.05 14.46
N VAL A 75 -0.74 -9.25 15.32
CA VAL A 75 -1.52 -10.49 15.38
C VAL A 75 -2.42 -10.57 14.16
N ASP A 76 -3.15 -9.51 13.84
CA ASP A 76 -4.04 -9.46 12.67
C ASP A 76 -3.25 -9.66 11.37
N MET A 77 -2.07 -9.03 11.26
CA MET A 77 -1.20 -9.20 10.10
C MET A 77 -0.71 -10.66 9.94
N LYS A 78 -0.45 -11.37 11.05
CA LYS A 78 -0.10 -12.81 10.99
C LYS A 78 -1.29 -13.64 10.50
N VAL A 79 -2.51 -13.30 10.91
CA VAL A 79 -3.74 -13.95 10.44
C VAL A 79 -3.91 -13.73 8.94
N ILE A 80 -3.79 -12.49 8.46
CA ILE A 80 -3.90 -12.16 7.04
C ILE A 80 -2.85 -12.90 6.20
N LYS A 81 -1.59 -12.94 6.66
CA LYS A 81 -0.52 -13.68 5.97
C LYS A 81 -0.80 -15.17 5.81
N ARG A 82 -1.57 -15.76 6.72
CA ARG A 82 -1.92 -17.18 6.74
C ARG A 82 -3.37 -17.42 6.33
N THR A 83 -4.04 -16.42 5.75
CA THR A 83 -5.44 -16.58 5.37
C THR A 83 -5.58 -17.68 4.33
N MET A 84 -6.62 -18.49 4.52
CA MET A 84 -7.10 -19.50 3.58
C MET A 84 -8.59 -19.27 3.28
N TYR A 85 -9.11 -18.10 3.65
CA TYR A 85 -10.52 -17.74 3.50
C TYR A 85 -10.94 -17.88 2.03
N LYS A 86 -11.93 -18.73 1.74
CA LYS A 86 -12.39 -19.01 0.36
C LYS A 86 -11.26 -19.39 -0.62
N GLY A 87 -10.23 -20.08 -0.13
CA GLY A 87 -9.06 -20.47 -0.93
C GLY A 87 -8.10 -19.33 -1.27
N TRP A 88 -8.26 -18.17 -0.62
CA TRP A 88 -7.36 -17.04 -0.82
C TRP A 88 -5.95 -17.37 -0.37
N ARG A 89 -5.00 -16.76 -1.06
CA ARG A 89 -3.58 -16.86 -0.73
C ARG A 89 -2.98 -15.48 -0.61
N SER A 90 -2.05 -15.35 0.32
CA SER A 90 -1.23 -14.15 0.47
C SER A 90 0.20 -14.38 -0.02
N LYS A 91 0.81 -13.36 -0.62
CA LYS A 91 2.22 -13.35 -1.01
C LYS A 91 2.91 -12.19 -0.30
N THR A 92 3.95 -12.50 0.49
CA THR A 92 4.84 -11.45 1.00
C THR A 92 5.90 -11.15 -0.06
N ILE A 93 6.01 -9.88 -0.43
CA ILE A 93 7.00 -9.35 -1.38
C ILE A 93 7.99 -8.52 -0.57
N ASP A 94 9.25 -8.91 -0.63
CA ASP A 94 10.34 -8.18 -0.01
C ASP A 94 10.61 -6.90 -0.79
N ILE A 95 10.52 -5.74 -0.13
CA ILE A 95 10.79 -4.42 -0.72
C ILE A 95 12.18 -3.91 -0.38
N THR A 96 13.15 -4.80 -0.17
CA THR A 96 14.56 -4.44 0.01
C THR A 96 15.39 -4.72 -1.26
N PHE A 97 16.57 -4.12 -1.35
CA PHE A 97 17.55 -4.43 -2.39
C PHE A 97 18.99 -4.48 -1.83
N PRO A 98 19.91 -5.25 -2.45
CA PRO A 98 21.26 -5.40 -1.92
C PRO A 98 22.07 -4.09 -1.89
N VAL A 99 22.72 -3.82 -0.77
CA VAL A 99 23.57 -2.64 -0.52
C VAL A 99 24.71 -2.52 -1.55
N ARG A 100 25.23 -3.65 -2.02
CA ARG A 100 26.32 -3.69 -3.04
C ARG A 100 26.01 -2.94 -4.33
N TYR A 101 24.73 -2.71 -4.65
CA TYR A 101 24.33 -1.95 -5.84
C TYR A 101 24.26 -0.44 -5.60
N GLY A 102 24.39 0.01 -4.35
CA GLY A 102 24.31 1.41 -3.95
C GLY A 102 23.04 2.10 -4.46
N VAL A 103 23.13 3.38 -4.78
CA VAL A 103 22.00 4.19 -5.29
C VAL A 103 21.40 3.62 -6.58
N LYS A 104 22.23 3.01 -7.44
CA LYS A 104 21.80 2.39 -8.70
C LYS A 104 20.91 1.15 -8.48
N GLY A 105 20.88 0.60 -7.27
CA GLY A 105 20.03 -0.55 -6.93
C GLY A 105 18.55 -0.23 -6.74
N LEU A 106 18.18 1.04 -6.53
CA LEU A 106 16.80 1.42 -6.23
C LEU A 106 15.84 1.13 -7.39
N VAL A 107 16.19 1.56 -8.61
CA VAL A 107 15.32 1.40 -9.79
C VAL A 107 15.13 -0.09 -10.13
N PRO A 108 16.19 -0.91 -10.27
CA PRO A 108 16.02 -2.35 -10.48
C PRO A 108 15.29 -3.05 -9.32
N GLY A 109 15.48 -2.58 -8.08
CA GLY A 109 14.77 -3.09 -6.92
C GLY A 109 13.26 -2.84 -7.01
N LEU A 110 12.85 -1.65 -7.41
CA LEU A 110 11.45 -1.32 -7.66
C LEU A 110 10.86 -2.12 -8.83
N ASP A 111 11.60 -2.24 -9.94
CA ASP A 111 11.17 -3.02 -11.10
C ASP A 111 10.95 -4.50 -10.72
N ARG A 112 11.85 -5.07 -9.91
CA ARG A 112 11.68 -6.41 -9.35
C ARG A 112 10.41 -6.52 -8.52
N VAL A 113 10.19 -5.61 -7.57
CA VAL A 113 8.99 -5.61 -6.71
C VAL A 113 7.71 -5.52 -7.53
N CYS A 114 7.67 -4.65 -8.55
CA CYS A 114 6.56 -4.52 -9.48
C CYS A 114 6.32 -5.80 -10.28
N CYS A 115 7.38 -6.43 -10.80
CA CYS A 115 7.31 -7.67 -11.55
C CYS A 115 6.81 -8.84 -10.69
N GLU A 116 7.31 -8.97 -9.45
CA GLU A 116 6.86 -9.98 -8.49
C GLU A 116 5.38 -9.79 -8.12
N ALA A 117 4.94 -8.54 -7.94
CA ALA A 117 3.53 -8.23 -7.67
C ALA A 117 2.61 -8.62 -8.84
N CYS A 118 2.99 -8.28 -10.07
CA CYS A 118 2.24 -8.69 -11.26
C CYS A 118 2.20 -10.21 -11.42
N THR A 119 3.33 -10.88 -11.19
CA THR A 119 3.44 -12.34 -11.26
C THR A 119 2.53 -13.00 -10.21
N ALA A 120 2.58 -12.54 -8.97
CA ALA A 120 1.71 -13.05 -7.90
C ALA A 120 0.22 -12.84 -8.23
N ALA A 121 -0.15 -11.70 -8.81
CA ALA A 121 -1.52 -11.45 -9.25
C ALA A 121 -1.97 -12.43 -10.36
N LEU A 122 -1.08 -12.78 -11.29
CA LEU A 122 -1.35 -13.75 -12.37
C LEU A 122 -1.40 -15.19 -11.85
N GLU A 123 -0.58 -15.53 -10.85
CA GLU A 123 -0.60 -16.82 -10.16
C GLU A 123 -1.83 -17.03 -9.26
N GLY A 124 -2.69 -16.02 -9.13
CA GLY A 124 -3.95 -16.09 -8.39
C GLY A 124 -3.79 -15.91 -6.88
N TYR A 125 -2.85 -15.07 -6.43
CA TYR A 125 -2.80 -14.54 -5.07
C TYR A 125 -3.75 -13.34 -4.95
N GLN A 126 -4.51 -13.25 -3.86
CA GLN A 126 -5.50 -12.18 -3.63
C GLN A 126 -4.95 -11.08 -2.72
N ILE A 127 -3.96 -11.41 -1.88
CA ILE A 127 -3.37 -10.46 -0.94
C ILE A 127 -1.87 -10.38 -1.19
N LEU A 128 -1.37 -9.19 -1.46
CA LEU A 128 0.05 -8.89 -1.54
C LEU A 128 0.44 -8.17 -0.25
N VAL A 129 1.55 -8.57 0.35
CA VAL A 129 2.10 -7.94 1.55
C VAL A 129 3.47 -7.40 1.22
N LEU A 130 3.59 -6.09 1.04
CA LEU A 130 4.88 -5.44 0.86
C LEU A 130 5.59 -5.34 2.21
N SER A 131 6.81 -5.85 2.31
CA SER A 131 7.52 -5.92 3.59
C SER A 131 8.99 -5.53 3.46
N ASP A 132 9.42 -4.61 4.30
CA ASP A 132 10.79 -4.13 4.44
C ASP A 132 11.56 -4.84 5.57
N ARG A 133 10.98 -5.90 6.16
CA ARG A 133 11.54 -6.61 7.33
C ARG A 133 12.88 -7.29 7.07
N ALA A 134 13.27 -7.47 5.81
CA ALA A 134 14.57 -8.02 5.42
C ALA A 134 15.69 -6.97 5.44
N ALA A 135 15.38 -5.72 5.83
CA ALA A 135 16.37 -4.66 5.97
C ALA A 135 17.49 -5.07 6.92
N SER A 136 18.72 -4.94 6.47
CA SER A 136 19.91 -5.42 7.17
C SER A 136 21.13 -4.63 6.73
N LYS A 137 22.33 -4.99 7.24
CA LYS A 137 23.60 -4.41 6.78
C LYS A 137 23.87 -4.67 5.29
N ASP A 138 23.23 -5.68 4.72
CA ASP A 138 23.41 -6.11 3.33
C ASP A 138 22.22 -5.73 2.44
N ASN A 139 21.09 -5.32 3.02
CA ASN A 139 19.84 -5.01 2.31
C ASN A 139 19.27 -3.65 2.73
N VAL A 140 19.10 -2.74 1.76
CA VAL A 140 18.49 -1.43 1.95
C VAL A 140 16.97 -1.53 1.74
N PRO A 141 16.13 -1.02 2.65
CA PRO A 141 14.69 -0.93 2.43
C PRO A 141 14.36 0.16 1.42
N ILE A 142 13.52 -0.18 0.44
CA ILE A 142 12.84 0.81 -0.40
C ILE A 142 11.78 1.49 0.47
N SER A 143 11.62 2.80 0.32
CA SER A 143 10.54 3.53 1.00
C SER A 143 9.18 2.86 0.71
N SER A 144 8.44 2.52 1.76
CA SER A 144 7.13 1.88 1.64
C SER A 144 6.14 2.70 0.79
N LEU A 145 6.19 4.03 0.89
CA LEU A 145 5.40 4.94 0.07
C LEU A 145 5.70 4.76 -1.43
N LEU A 146 6.98 4.68 -1.78
CA LEU A 146 7.43 4.51 -3.17
C LEU A 146 7.07 3.11 -3.69
N ALA A 147 7.28 2.08 -2.87
CA ALA A 147 6.96 0.70 -3.23
C ALA A 147 5.45 0.50 -3.45
N VAL A 148 4.59 0.98 -2.54
CA VAL A 148 3.13 0.89 -2.67
C VAL A 148 2.65 1.66 -3.91
N GLY A 149 3.14 2.88 -4.11
CA GLY A 149 2.77 3.70 -5.27
C GLY A 149 3.17 3.06 -6.60
N ALA A 150 4.40 2.54 -6.69
CA ALA A 150 4.91 1.87 -7.88
C ALA A 150 4.11 0.60 -8.20
N VAL A 151 3.90 -0.28 -7.20
CA VAL A 151 3.13 -1.53 -7.36
C VAL A 151 1.69 -1.22 -7.75
N HIS A 152 1.05 -0.26 -7.09
CA HIS A 152 -0.32 0.14 -7.38
C HIS A 152 -0.48 0.59 -8.84
N GLN A 153 0.39 1.50 -9.30
CA GLN A 153 0.37 1.99 -10.68
C GLN A 153 0.72 0.90 -11.69
N CYS A 154 1.68 0.02 -11.37
CA CYS A 154 2.03 -1.12 -12.21
C CYS A 154 0.83 -2.06 -12.41
N LEU A 155 0.16 -2.43 -11.33
CA LEU A 155 -1.03 -3.30 -11.37
C LEU A 155 -2.19 -2.67 -12.15
N ILE A 156 -2.38 -1.35 -12.06
CA ILE A 156 -3.38 -0.63 -12.86
C ILE A 156 -3.04 -0.73 -14.35
N ARG A 157 -1.80 -0.43 -14.74
CA ARG A 157 -1.34 -0.47 -16.14
C ARG A 157 -1.55 -1.85 -16.77
N HIS A 158 -1.38 -2.91 -15.98
CA HIS A 158 -1.59 -4.30 -16.42
C HIS A 158 -3.02 -4.82 -16.21
N ARG A 159 -3.96 -3.99 -15.73
CA ARG A 159 -5.35 -4.38 -15.40
C ARG A 159 -5.46 -5.53 -14.38
N LEU A 160 -4.50 -5.59 -13.46
CA LEU A 160 -4.44 -6.60 -12.40
C LEU A 160 -4.89 -6.06 -11.04
N ARG A 161 -5.05 -4.74 -10.87
CA ARG A 161 -5.34 -4.13 -9.56
C ARG A 161 -6.65 -4.62 -8.93
N MET A 162 -7.67 -4.94 -9.72
CA MET A 162 -8.95 -5.47 -9.22
C MET A 162 -8.84 -6.91 -8.72
N LYS A 163 -7.79 -7.65 -9.09
CA LYS A 163 -7.60 -9.05 -8.69
C LYS A 163 -6.96 -9.20 -7.30
N VAL A 164 -6.28 -8.15 -6.82
CA VAL A 164 -5.43 -8.21 -5.64
C VAL A 164 -5.64 -7.01 -4.74
N SER A 165 -5.49 -7.21 -3.43
CA SER A 165 -5.30 -6.14 -2.46
C SER A 165 -3.83 -6.11 -2.04
N ASN A 166 -3.23 -4.93 -1.94
CA ASN A 166 -1.80 -4.73 -1.64
C ASN A 166 -1.57 -3.77 -0.48
#